data_AF-A0A429G322-F1
#
_entry.id   AF-A0A429G322-F1
#
_cell.length_a   1.000
_cell.length_b   1.000
_cell.length_c   1.000
_cell.angle_alpha   90.00
_cell.angle_beta   90.00
_cell.angle_gamma   90.00
#
_symmetry.space_group_name_H-M   'P 1'
#
loop_
_entity.id
_entity.type
_entity.pdbx_description
1 polymer ?
#
loop_
_entity_poly.entity_id
_entity_poly.type
_entity_poly.pdbx_seq_one_letter_code
_entity_poly.pdbx_strand_id
1 'polypeptide(L)'
;MLSRRAIQESIMEKIDRGRIVVLIAPTSFGKSTLIAKLCEKFRVLDMLPLRSIIKDQLEKMVSTLRADSVGFLAGLGEVRVELEGNSIKIEKDPFMLRRGIVATYDSAFLTTLLAPLVEVGKARAHWDVVYYALHDRVVAFDEAHILMRADEAEGGTSRDILPSFAEILAKIGCRVLWTSATIPPPSLKTLLAAEGIDVSVVIIGGNEMMKLYEPLASSGSVEMIDVNEIIRGG
;
A
#
# COMPACT_ATOMS: atom_id res chain seq x y z
N MET A 1 10.39 5.57 25.33
CA MET A 1 9.92 6.42 24.22
C MET A 1 10.54 5.92 22.93
N LEU A 2 9.72 5.62 21.93
CA LEU A 2 10.16 5.13 20.63
C LEU A 2 10.28 6.31 19.66
N SER A 3 11.29 6.32 18.79
CA SER A 3 11.36 7.31 17.72
C SER A 3 10.50 6.86 16.54
N ARG A 4 9.87 7.81 15.84
CA ARG A 4 9.09 7.52 14.61
C ARG A 4 9.92 6.75 13.59
N ARG A 5 11.22 7.08 13.48
CA ARG A 5 12.17 6.41 12.61
C ARG A 5 12.36 4.93 12.98
N ALA A 6 12.54 4.63 14.27
CA ALA A 6 12.69 3.24 14.73
C ALA A 6 11.44 2.40 14.44
N ILE A 7 10.24 2.99 14.56
CA ILE A 7 8.99 2.31 14.21
C ILE A 7 8.92 2.04 12.70
N GLN A 8 9.28 3.02 11.87
CA GLN A 8 9.35 2.84 10.41
C GLN A 8 10.36 1.77 10.02
N GLU A 9 11.54 1.73 10.64
CA GLU A 9 12.55 0.69 10.42
C GLU A 9 12.04 -0.70 10.82
N SER A 10 11.38 -0.84 11.97
CA SER A 10 10.71 -2.07 12.40
C SER A 10 9.64 -2.55 11.40
N ILE A 11 8.87 -1.63 10.81
CA ILE A 11 7.90 -1.96 9.76
C ILE A 11 8.59 -2.45 8.50
N MET A 12 9.68 -1.80 8.07
CA MET A 12 10.47 -2.24 6.91
C MET A 12 11.09 -3.63 7.12
N GLU A 13 11.56 -3.94 8.33
CA GLU A 13 12.05 -5.29 8.67
C GLU A 13 10.95 -6.35 8.61
N LYS A 14 9.75 -6.05 9.11
CA LYS A 14 8.58 -6.95 9.02
C LYS A 14 8.22 -7.23 7.56
N ILE A 15 8.24 -6.20 6.70
CA ILE A 15 8.03 -6.34 5.25
C ILE A 15 9.12 -7.23 4.63
N ASP A 16 10.38 -7.00 4.97
CA ASP A 16 11.51 -7.76 4.43
C ASP A 16 11.40 -9.27 4.70
N ARG A 17 10.88 -9.65 5.86
CA ARG A 17 10.60 -11.04 6.26
C ARG A 17 9.45 -11.70 5.49
N GLY A 18 8.86 -11.03 4.50
CA GLY A 18 7.80 -11.59 3.66
C GLY A 18 6.41 -11.56 4.30
N ARG A 19 6.22 -10.79 5.37
CA ARG A 19 4.93 -10.70 6.06
C ARG A 19 3.97 -9.78 5.33
N ILE A 20 2.68 -10.06 5.45
CA ILE A 20 1.68 -9.01 5.24
C ILE A 20 1.78 -8.07 6.44
N VAL A 21 2.02 -6.79 6.19
CA VAL A 21 2.12 -5.77 7.23
C VAL A 21 0.94 -4.83 7.15
N VAL A 22 0.22 -4.67 8.25
CA VAL A 22 -0.88 -3.71 8.38
C VAL A 22 -0.43 -2.58 9.29
N LEU A 23 -0.33 -1.37 8.77
CA LEU A 23 -0.02 -0.15 9.50
C LEU A 23 -1.28 0.70 9.65
N ILE A 24 -1.81 0.74 10.86
CA ILE A 24 -2.89 1.63 11.26
C ILE A 24 -2.26 2.80 12.02
N ALA A 25 -2.19 3.97 11.40
CA ALA A 25 -1.53 5.13 12.01
C ALA A 25 -2.14 6.46 11.53
N PRO A 26 -2.08 7.53 12.34
CA PRO A 26 -2.63 8.83 11.98
C PRO A 26 -2.04 9.36 10.67
N THR A 27 -2.76 10.22 9.98
CA THR A 27 -2.33 10.82 8.70
C THR A 27 -0.96 11.50 8.81
N SER A 28 -0.65 12.12 9.95
CA SER A 28 0.64 12.78 10.22
C SER A 28 1.81 11.83 10.48
N PHE A 29 1.60 10.51 10.59
CA PHE A 29 2.68 9.53 10.77
C PHE A 29 3.57 9.37 9.52
N GLY A 30 3.15 9.93 8.38
CA GLY A 30 3.84 9.90 7.08
C GLY A 30 4.03 8.49 6.53
N LYS A 31 2.90 7.77 6.44
CA LYS A 31 2.77 6.47 5.78
C LYS A 31 3.23 6.54 4.32
N SER A 32 2.81 7.58 3.60
CA SER A 32 3.22 7.84 2.21
C SER A 32 4.74 8.01 2.05
N THR A 33 5.42 8.65 3.01
CA THR A 33 6.89 8.79 3.01
C THR A 33 7.58 7.45 3.29
N LEU A 34 7.01 6.62 4.18
CA LEU A 34 7.49 5.25 4.40
C LEU A 34 7.39 4.43 3.09
N ILE A 35 6.29 4.54 2.36
CA ILE A 35 6.12 3.87 1.05
C ILE A 35 7.19 4.32 0.06
N ALA A 36 7.46 5.63 -0.03
CA ALA A 36 8.54 6.14 -0.89
C ALA A 36 9.91 5.58 -0.49
N LYS A 37 10.24 5.52 0.81
CA LYS A 37 11.49 4.92 1.31
C LYS A 37 11.59 3.42 1.01
N LEU A 38 10.48 2.67 1.03
CA LEU A 38 10.48 1.27 0.64
C LEU A 38 11.00 1.06 -0.80
N CYS A 39 10.81 2.05 -1.68
CA CYS A 39 11.33 2.01 -3.04
C CYS A 39 12.87 1.97 -3.10
N GLU A 40 13.60 2.41 -2.06
CA GLU A 40 15.07 2.30 -2.03
C GLU A 40 15.51 0.85 -1.98
N LYS A 41 14.76 -0.01 -1.29
CA LYS A 41 15.10 -1.43 -1.08
C LYS A 41 14.33 -2.36 -2.02
N PHE A 42 13.06 -2.09 -2.26
CA PHE A 42 12.15 -2.98 -2.98
C PHE A 42 11.62 -2.33 -4.26
N ARG A 43 11.08 -3.17 -5.16
CA ARG A 43 10.11 -2.70 -6.15
C ARG A 43 8.79 -2.47 -5.42
N VAL A 44 8.12 -1.35 -5.66
CA VAL A 44 6.89 -0.95 -4.95
C VAL A 44 5.80 -0.62 -5.96
N LEU A 45 4.61 -1.19 -5.77
CA LEU A 45 3.37 -0.74 -6.39
C LEU A 45 2.51 -0.15 -5.29
N ASP A 46 2.33 1.16 -5.34
CA ASP A 46 1.53 1.93 -4.40
C ASP A 46 0.15 2.21 -4.99
N MET A 47 -0.87 1.63 -4.39
CA MET A 47 -2.26 1.72 -4.82
C MET A 47 -2.98 2.77 -3.98
N LEU A 48 -3.48 3.80 -4.66
CA LEU A 48 -4.18 4.93 -4.07
C LEU A 48 -5.68 4.90 -4.43
N PRO A 49 -6.55 5.39 -3.54
CA PRO A 49 -7.98 5.46 -3.80
C PRO A 49 -8.38 6.58 -4.75
N LEU A 50 -7.64 7.70 -4.76
CA LEU A 50 -8.01 8.88 -5.54
C LEU A 50 -6.94 9.23 -6.56
N ARG A 51 -7.37 9.65 -7.75
CA ARG A 51 -6.45 10.15 -8.80
C ARG A 51 -5.74 11.44 -8.39
N SER A 52 -6.37 12.26 -7.54
CA SER A 52 -5.87 13.58 -7.15
C SER A 52 -4.58 13.53 -6.33
N ILE A 53 -4.33 12.44 -5.60
CA ILE A 53 -3.16 12.29 -4.73
C ILE A 53 -1.97 11.61 -5.41
N ILE A 54 -2.11 11.22 -6.68
CA ILE A 54 -1.04 10.56 -7.45
C ILE A 54 0.18 11.46 -7.60
N LYS A 55 -0.02 12.74 -7.94
CA LYS A 55 1.09 13.67 -8.18
C LYS A 55 1.96 13.83 -6.93
N ASP A 56 1.34 14.10 -5.79
CA ASP A 56 2.03 14.26 -4.51
C ASP A 56 2.82 13.00 -4.10
N GLN A 57 2.29 11.82 -4.44
CA GLN A 57 2.96 10.56 -4.14
C GLN A 57 4.12 10.28 -5.11
N LEU A 58 3.96 10.60 -6.39
CA LEU A 58 5.05 10.52 -7.37
C LEU A 58 6.20 11.46 -7.00
N GLU A 59 5.92 12.68 -6.54
CA GLU A 59 6.94 13.63 -6.06
C GLU A 59 7.78 13.02 -4.93
N LYS A 60 7.15 12.35 -3.95
CA LYS A 60 7.87 11.66 -2.86
C LYS A 60 8.69 10.49 -3.36
N MET A 61 8.18 9.72 -4.32
CA MET A 61 8.95 8.61 -4.90
C MET A 61 10.16 9.11 -5.71
N VAL A 62 10.00 10.20 -6.46
CA VAL A 62 11.05 10.79 -7.31
C VAL A 62 12.08 11.58 -6.48
N SER A 63 11.74 12.05 -5.28
CA SER A 63 12.75 12.58 -4.35
C SER A 63 13.63 11.48 -3.74
N THR A 64 13.20 10.23 -3.83
CA THR A 64 13.90 9.06 -3.29
C THR A 64 14.59 8.23 -4.38
N LEU A 65 14.00 8.19 -5.57
CA LEU A 65 14.47 7.45 -6.74
C LEU A 65 14.72 8.37 -7.93
N ARG A 66 15.53 7.92 -8.89
CA ARG A 66 15.60 8.58 -10.20
C ARG A 66 14.23 8.59 -10.89
N ALA A 67 13.88 9.69 -11.55
CA ALA A 67 12.59 9.86 -12.21
C ALA A 67 12.26 8.78 -13.27
N ASP A 68 13.27 8.28 -13.98
CA ASP A 68 13.13 7.19 -14.97
C ASP A 68 12.75 5.84 -14.35
N SER A 69 13.02 5.68 -13.06
CA SER A 69 12.71 4.49 -12.26
C SER A 69 11.32 4.54 -11.63
N VAL A 70 10.57 5.63 -11.84
CA VAL A 70 9.22 5.85 -11.32
C VAL A 70 8.22 5.97 -12.48
N GLY A 71 7.07 5.33 -12.34
CA GLY A 71 5.97 5.42 -13.31
C GLY A 71 4.63 5.51 -12.62
N PHE A 72 3.58 5.69 -13.42
CA PHE A 72 2.21 5.68 -12.90
C PHE A 72 1.25 4.87 -13.76
N LEU A 73 0.20 4.39 -13.11
CA LEU A 73 -0.88 3.63 -13.73
C LEU A 73 -2.22 4.20 -13.26
N ALA A 74 -2.69 5.22 -13.96
CA ALA A 74 -3.97 5.86 -13.70
C ALA A 74 -4.58 6.47 -14.95
N GLY A 75 -5.90 6.67 -14.91
CA GLY A 75 -6.67 7.43 -15.90
C GLY A 75 -6.39 8.93 -15.88
N LEU A 76 -5.12 9.33 -15.85
CA LEU A 76 -4.63 10.70 -15.99
C LEU A 76 -3.98 10.86 -17.36
N GLY A 77 -3.90 12.09 -17.87
CA GLY A 77 -3.20 12.41 -19.12
C GLY A 77 -1.68 12.43 -18.91
N GLU A 78 -1.10 13.61 -19.02
CA GLU A 78 0.29 13.88 -18.66
C GLU A 78 0.40 14.22 -17.17
N VAL A 79 1.43 13.69 -16.50
CA VAL A 79 1.76 14.02 -15.11
C VAL A 79 3.18 14.55 -15.06
N ARG A 80 3.34 15.72 -14.44
CA ARG A 80 4.64 16.33 -14.16
C ARG A 80 4.81 16.52 -12.67
N VAL A 81 6.02 16.26 -12.19
CA VAL A 81 6.43 16.45 -10.80
C VAL A 81 7.50 17.52 -10.73
N GLU A 82 7.49 18.33 -9.67
CA GLU A 82 8.52 19.34 -9.45
C GLU A 82 9.62 18.78 -8.55
N LEU A 83 10.86 18.80 -9.01
CA LEU A 83 12.02 18.38 -8.23
C LEU A 83 13.16 19.38 -8.43
N GLU A 84 13.66 19.98 -7.34
CA GLU A 84 14.76 20.95 -7.36
C GLU A 84 14.54 22.11 -8.35
N GLY A 85 13.29 22.56 -8.51
CA GLY A 85 12.91 23.63 -9.44
C GLY A 85 12.79 23.20 -10.90
N ASN A 86 12.92 21.90 -11.20
CA ASN A 86 12.70 21.34 -12.53
C ASN A 86 11.36 20.61 -12.62
N SER A 87 10.63 20.84 -13.71
CA SER A 87 9.40 20.13 -14.03
C SER A 87 9.71 18.87 -14.85
N ILE A 88 9.57 17.70 -14.22
CA ILE A 88 9.92 16.41 -14.81
C ILE A 88 8.65 15.67 -15.22
N LYS A 89 8.57 15.26 -16.48
CA LYS A 89 7.47 14.41 -16.95
C LYS A 89 7.68 12.99 -16.45
N ILE A 90 6.66 12.43 -15.81
CA ILE A 90 6.63 11.02 -15.42
C ILE A 90 5.82 10.26 -16.47
N GLU A 91 6.35 9.12 -16.91
CA GLU A 91 5.73 8.30 -17.93
C GLU A 91 4.79 7.27 -17.33
N LYS A 92 3.76 6.89 -18.10
CA LYS A 92 2.88 5.77 -17.74
C LYS A 92 3.66 4.46 -17.74
N ASP A 93 3.24 3.52 -16.90
CA ASP A 93 3.80 2.18 -16.84
C ASP A 93 2.70 1.10 -16.87
N PRO A 94 2.12 0.82 -18.04
CA PRO A 94 1.01 -0.13 -18.16
C PRO A 94 1.38 -1.58 -17.82
N PHE A 95 2.66 -1.93 -17.86
CA PHE A 95 3.16 -3.28 -17.55
C PHE A 95 3.78 -3.38 -16.16
N MET A 96 3.77 -2.29 -15.39
CA MET A 96 4.27 -2.23 -14.03
C MET A 96 5.74 -2.68 -13.89
N LEU A 97 6.60 -2.29 -14.83
CA LEU A 97 8.00 -2.76 -14.85
C LEU A 97 8.93 -1.91 -13.99
N ARG A 98 8.64 -0.63 -13.81
CA ARG A 98 9.47 0.32 -13.04
C ARG A 98 9.56 -0.04 -11.56
N ARG A 99 10.57 0.53 -10.90
CA ARG A 99 10.88 0.25 -9.49
C ARG A 99 9.78 0.79 -8.59
N GLY A 100 9.45 2.08 -8.71
CA GLY A 100 8.32 2.71 -8.01
C GLY A 100 7.17 2.94 -8.97
N ILE A 101 5.98 2.46 -8.60
CA ILE A 101 4.76 2.70 -9.40
C ILE A 101 3.68 3.23 -8.49
N VAL A 102 3.04 4.31 -8.92
CA VAL A 102 1.83 4.84 -8.27
C VAL A 102 0.63 4.53 -9.16
N ALA A 103 -0.36 3.82 -8.64
CA ALA A 103 -1.55 3.43 -9.35
C ALA A 103 -2.82 3.83 -8.59
N THR A 104 -3.95 3.97 -9.29
CA THR A 104 -5.24 3.90 -8.58
C THR A 104 -5.64 2.44 -8.37
N TYR A 105 -6.45 2.16 -7.33
CA TYR A 105 -7.04 0.84 -7.14
C TYR A 105 -7.74 0.33 -8.41
N ASP A 106 -8.56 1.15 -9.07
CA ASP A 106 -9.25 0.75 -10.31
C ASP A 106 -8.26 0.25 -11.37
N SER A 107 -7.18 1.00 -11.60
CA SER A 107 -6.24 0.71 -12.67
C SER A 107 -5.36 -0.49 -12.32
N ALA A 108 -4.98 -0.61 -11.05
CA ALA A 108 -4.21 -1.73 -10.53
C ALA A 108 -5.04 -3.03 -10.53
N PHE A 109 -6.27 -3.03 -10.01
CA PHE A 109 -7.16 -4.19 -10.02
C PHE A 109 -7.48 -4.64 -11.44
N LEU A 110 -7.82 -3.70 -12.33
CA LEU A 110 -8.05 -4.06 -13.72
C LEU A 110 -6.81 -4.69 -14.38
N THR A 111 -5.63 -4.12 -14.13
CA THR A 111 -4.37 -4.61 -14.70
C THR A 111 -3.97 -5.97 -14.14
N THR A 112 -4.24 -6.23 -12.87
CA THR A 112 -3.83 -7.47 -12.17
C THR A 112 -4.84 -8.60 -12.28
N LEU A 113 -6.14 -8.30 -12.33
CA LEU A 113 -7.21 -9.31 -12.38
C LEU A 113 -7.67 -9.62 -13.80
N LEU A 114 -7.58 -8.64 -14.71
CA LEU A 114 -8.00 -8.80 -16.09
C LEU A 114 -6.80 -8.80 -17.02
N ALA A 115 -6.30 -7.63 -17.38
CA ALA A 115 -5.22 -7.46 -18.35
C ALA A 115 -4.65 -6.03 -18.23
N PRO A 116 -3.38 -5.81 -18.62
CA PRO A 116 -2.87 -4.46 -18.82
C PRO A 116 -3.85 -3.63 -19.65
N LEU A 117 -4.15 -2.40 -19.21
CA LEU A 117 -5.12 -1.53 -19.89
C LEU A 117 -4.84 -1.36 -21.40
N VAL A 118 -3.56 -1.35 -21.78
CA VAL A 118 -3.12 -1.22 -23.18
C VAL A 118 -3.29 -2.49 -24.01
N GLU A 119 -3.59 -3.62 -23.38
CA GLU A 119 -3.70 -4.96 -23.98
C GLU A 119 -5.15 -5.46 -24.08
N VAL A 120 -6.11 -4.76 -23.46
CA VAL A 120 -7.53 -5.12 -23.50
C VAL A 120 -8.02 -5.16 -24.95
N GLY A 121 -8.61 -6.29 -25.36
CA GLY A 121 -9.15 -6.50 -26.71
C GLY A 121 -8.14 -6.97 -27.76
N LYS A 122 -6.87 -7.21 -27.40
CA LYS A 122 -5.86 -7.78 -28.31
C LYS A 122 -5.91 -9.31 -28.29
N ALA A 123 -5.78 -9.93 -29.46
CA ALA A 123 -5.80 -11.39 -29.62
C ALA A 123 -4.51 -12.10 -29.15
N ARG A 124 -3.38 -11.39 -29.09
CA ARG A 124 -2.09 -11.89 -28.60
C ARG A 124 -1.53 -10.89 -27.62
N ALA A 125 -1.86 -11.10 -26.36
CA ALA A 125 -1.69 -10.11 -25.35
C ALA A 125 -0.82 -10.65 -24.21
N HIS A 126 0.08 -9.80 -23.70
CA HIS A 126 1.14 -10.20 -22.78
C HIS A 126 0.71 -10.01 -21.32
N TRP A 127 -0.34 -10.74 -20.92
CA TRP A 127 -0.96 -10.57 -19.61
C TRP A 127 -0.06 -11.15 -18.50
N ASP A 128 0.72 -12.17 -18.86
CA ASP A 128 1.74 -12.82 -18.05
C ASP A 128 2.83 -11.87 -17.56
N VAL A 129 3.21 -10.87 -18.37
CA VAL A 129 4.25 -9.87 -18.01
C VAL A 129 3.89 -9.13 -16.72
N VAL A 130 2.62 -8.82 -16.50
CA VAL A 130 2.16 -8.16 -15.27
C VAL A 130 2.32 -9.07 -14.06
N TYR A 131 1.99 -10.36 -14.19
CA TYR A 131 2.17 -11.31 -13.09
C TYR A 131 3.65 -11.45 -12.71
N TYR A 132 4.55 -11.53 -13.70
CA TYR A 132 5.99 -11.51 -13.44
C TYR A 132 6.46 -10.18 -12.82
N ALA A 133 5.84 -9.06 -13.21
CA ALA A 133 6.16 -7.75 -12.67
C ALA A 133 5.74 -7.56 -11.20
N LEU A 134 4.79 -8.36 -10.72
CA LEU A 134 4.35 -8.38 -9.31
C LEU A 134 5.23 -9.25 -8.42
N HIS A 135 5.84 -10.32 -8.94
CA HIS A 135 6.67 -11.21 -8.13
C HIS A 135 7.80 -10.44 -7.40
N ASP A 136 8.00 -10.75 -6.11
CA ASP A 136 8.99 -10.11 -5.22
C ASP A 136 8.78 -8.59 -5.02
N ARG A 137 7.62 -8.04 -5.43
CA ARG A 137 7.25 -6.63 -5.25
C ARG A 137 6.57 -6.41 -3.89
N VAL A 138 6.76 -5.23 -3.32
CA VAL A 138 5.91 -4.70 -2.25
C VAL A 138 4.67 -4.06 -2.88
N VAL A 139 3.49 -4.59 -2.57
CA VAL A 139 2.21 -4.00 -2.95
C VAL A 139 1.65 -3.25 -1.74
N ALA A 140 1.62 -1.92 -1.84
CA ALA A 140 1.09 -1.04 -0.81
C ALA A 140 -0.35 -0.66 -1.14
N PHE A 141 -1.26 -0.94 -0.22
CA PHE A 141 -2.65 -0.51 -0.21
C PHE A 141 -2.76 0.75 0.65
N ASP A 142 -2.61 1.92 0.03
CA ASP A 142 -2.70 3.18 0.76
C ASP A 142 -4.14 3.65 0.91
N GLU A 143 -4.40 4.25 2.07
CA GLU A 143 -5.73 4.60 2.59
C GLU A 143 -6.78 3.50 2.35
N ALA A 144 -6.42 2.25 2.66
CA ALA A 144 -7.21 1.04 2.40
C ALA A 144 -8.67 1.11 2.92
N HIS A 145 -8.92 1.90 3.97
CA HIS A 145 -10.24 2.08 4.57
C HIS A 145 -11.29 2.69 3.64
N ILE A 146 -10.87 3.44 2.62
CA ILE A 146 -11.80 4.06 1.67
C ILE A 146 -12.54 2.99 0.88
N LEU A 147 -11.84 1.94 0.46
CA LEU A 147 -12.46 0.81 -0.24
C LEU A 147 -13.31 -0.06 0.70
N MET A 148 -12.90 -0.19 1.96
CA MET A 148 -13.62 -1.02 2.94
C MET A 148 -14.93 -0.37 3.42
N ARG A 149 -15.03 0.96 3.36
CA ARG A 149 -16.21 1.74 3.79
C ARG A 149 -17.13 2.15 2.67
N ALA A 150 -16.74 1.98 1.41
CA ALA A 150 -17.58 2.31 0.26
C ALA A 150 -18.96 1.62 0.33
N ASP A 151 -19.02 0.44 0.94
CA ASP A 151 -20.22 -0.40 0.98
C ASP A 151 -21.10 -0.19 2.23
N GLU A 152 -20.58 0.42 3.31
CA GLU A 152 -21.38 0.72 4.52
C GLU A 152 -22.49 1.76 4.21
N ALA A 153 -22.31 2.58 3.18
CA ALA A 153 -23.28 3.58 2.75
C ALA A 153 -24.53 2.99 2.04
N GLU A 154 -24.46 1.75 1.54
CA GLU A 154 -25.54 1.13 0.76
C GLU A 154 -26.24 -0.06 1.45
N GLY A 155 -25.93 -0.34 2.73
CA GLY A 155 -26.61 -1.39 3.50
C GLY A 155 -26.35 -2.82 3.01
N GLY A 156 -25.33 -3.02 2.17
CA GLY A 156 -24.91 -4.31 1.66
C GLY A 156 -24.00 -5.05 2.64
N THR A 157 -24.14 -6.37 2.75
CA THR A 157 -23.13 -7.26 3.34
C THR A 157 -22.03 -7.45 2.30
N SER A 158 -21.14 -6.48 2.15
CA SER A 158 -20.04 -6.63 1.20
C SER A 158 -18.96 -7.54 1.76
N ARG A 159 -18.47 -8.43 0.91
CA ARG A 159 -17.22 -9.14 1.17
C ARG A 159 -16.11 -8.18 0.78
N ASP A 160 -15.41 -7.67 1.78
CA ASP A 160 -14.20 -6.88 1.58
C ASP A 160 -13.23 -7.67 0.68
N ILE A 161 -12.99 -7.15 -0.53
CA ILE A 161 -12.14 -7.80 -1.52
C ILE A 161 -10.66 -7.68 -1.13
N LEU A 162 -10.30 -6.67 -0.33
CA LEU A 162 -8.92 -6.38 -0.01
C LEU A 162 -8.23 -7.53 0.73
N PRO A 163 -8.78 -8.12 1.82
CA PRO A 163 -8.16 -9.26 2.49
C PRO A 163 -7.86 -10.41 1.53
N SER A 164 -8.84 -10.77 0.69
CA SER A 164 -8.70 -11.88 -0.27
C SER A 164 -7.64 -11.56 -1.33
N PHE A 165 -7.61 -10.33 -1.82
CA PHE A 165 -6.62 -9.91 -2.81
C PHE A 165 -5.21 -9.85 -2.23
N ALA A 166 -5.06 -9.36 -1.00
CA ALA A 166 -3.79 -9.39 -0.27
C ALA A 166 -3.29 -10.82 -0.04
N GLU A 167 -4.18 -11.75 0.28
CA GLU A 167 -3.87 -13.18 0.42
C GLU A 167 -3.31 -13.77 -0.88
N ILE A 168 -3.97 -13.49 -2.01
CA ILE A 168 -3.53 -13.93 -3.34
C ILE A 168 -2.15 -13.35 -3.65
N LEU A 169 -1.96 -12.04 -3.42
CA LEU A 169 -0.67 -11.38 -3.65
C LEU A 169 0.46 -12.01 -2.83
N ALA A 170 0.22 -12.28 -1.54
CA ALA A 170 1.19 -12.96 -0.69
C ALA A 170 1.52 -14.37 -1.22
N LYS A 171 0.52 -15.14 -1.64
CA LYS A 171 0.71 -16.48 -2.21
C LYS A 171 1.51 -16.51 -3.51
N ILE A 172 1.47 -15.44 -4.31
CA ILE A 172 2.29 -15.31 -5.53
C ILE A 172 3.67 -14.68 -5.28
N GLY A 173 4.06 -14.50 -4.02
CA GLY A 173 5.40 -14.03 -3.63
C GLY A 173 5.53 -12.50 -3.52
N CYS A 174 4.42 -11.76 -3.49
CA CYS A 174 4.45 -10.34 -3.15
C CYS A 174 4.59 -10.14 -1.64
N ARG A 175 5.23 -9.04 -1.24
CA ARG A 175 5.08 -8.47 0.10
C ARG A 175 3.88 -7.54 0.08
N VAL A 176 3.05 -7.55 1.11
CA VAL A 176 1.86 -6.70 1.16
C VAL A 176 1.97 -5.73 2.33
N LEU A 177 1.73 -4.45 2.06
CA LEU A 177 1.63 -3.41 3.07
C LEU A 177 0.24 -2.77 2.98
N TRP A 178 -0.50 -2.74 4.08
CA TRP A 178 -1.72 -1.95 4.20
C TRP A 178 -1.44 -0.72 5.03
N THR A 179 -1.77 0.46 4.52
CA THR A 179 -1.62 1.71 5.26
C THR A 179 -2.96 2.41 5.35
N SER A 180 -3.34 2.81 6.56
CA SER A 180 -4.59 3.54 6.76
C SER A 180 -4.61 4.30 8.08
N ALA A 181 -5.44 5.33 8.19
CA ALA A 181 -5.75 5.95 9.47
C ALA A 181 -6.60 5.05 10.39
N THR A 182 -7.49 4.25 9.81
CA THR A 182 -8.39 3.32 10.53
C THR A 182 -8.66 2.11 9.65
N ILE A 183 -8.92 0.93 10.20
CA ILE A 183 -9.35 -0.26 9.43
C ILE A 183 -10.48 -0.93 10.22
N PRO A 184 -11.61 -1.32 9.62
CA PRO A 184 -12.64 -2.05 10.34
C PRO A 184 -12.09 -3.33 11.00
N PRO A 185 -12.31 -3.56 12.30
CA PRO A 185 -11.86 -4.78 12.97
C PRO A 185 -12.28 -6.08 12.28
N PRO A 186 -13.47 -6.20 11.66
CA PRO A 186 -13.84 -7.38 10.88
C PRO A 186 -12.88 -7.68 9.72
N SER A 187 -12.50 -6.67 8.93
CA SER A 187 -11.54 -6.83 7.82
C SER A 187 -10.18 -7.31 8.33
N LEU A 188 -9.73 -6.77 9.47
CA LEU A 188 -8.48 -7.18 10.09
C LEU A 188 -8.53 -8.63 10.60
N LYS A 189 -9.67 -9.05 11.19
CA LYS A 189 -9.89 -10.45 11.61
C LYS A 189 -9.81 -11.41 10.43
N THR A 190 -10.43 -11.06 9.29
CA THR A 190 -10.39 -11.88 8.08
C THR A 190 -8.95 -12.08 7.61
N LEU A 191 -8.15 -11.00 7.58
CA LEU A 191 -6.76 -11.08 7.18
C LEU A 191 -5.90 -11.87 8.16
N LEU A 192 -6.09 -11.67 9.47
CA LEU A 192 -5.37 -12.44 10.52
C LEU A 192 -5.72 -13.93 10.51
N ALA A 193 -6.89 -14.30 10.01
CA ALA A 193 -7.32 -15.70 9.88
C ALA A 193 -6.81 -16.38 8.59
N ALA A 194 -6.07 -15.68 7.72
CA ALA A 194 -5.56 -16.24 6.48
C ALA A 194 -4.51 -17.34 6.75
N GLU A 195 -4.85 -18.59 6.38
CA GLU A 195 -3.97 -19.73 6.60
C GLU A 195 -2.70 -19.67 5.75
N GLY A 196 -1.56 -20.01 6.36
CA GLY A 196 -0.26 -20.09 5.68
C GLY A 196 0.40 -18.74 5.38
N ILE A 197 -0.13 -17.64 5.92
CA ILE A 197 0.41 -16.29 5.74
C ILE A 197 0.73 -15.66 7.10
N ASP A 198 1.95 -15.16 7.23
CA ASP A 198 2.37 -14.41 8.42
C ASP A 198 1.92 -12.95 8.29
N VAL A 199 1.00 -12.54 9.17
CA VAL A 199 0.46 -11.18 9.24
C VAL A 199 1.01 -10.49 10.47
N SER A 200 1.51 -9.27 10.30
CA SER A 200 1.91 -8.38 11.39
C SER A 200 1.14 -7.08 11.33
N VAL A 201 0.51 -6.71 12.43
CA VAL A 201 -0.31 -5.51 12.56
C VAL A 201 0.40 -4.56 13.50
N VAL A 202 0.61 -3.32 13.07
CA VAL A 202 1.18 -2.24 13.88
C VAL A 202 0.13 -1.14 13.97
N ILE A 203 -0.33 -0.87 15.18
CA ILE A 203 -1.38 0.10 15.48
C ILE A 203 -0.75 1.23 16.28
N ILE A 204 -0.85 2.44 15.75
CA ILE A 204 -0.36 3.65 16.37
C ILE A 204 -1.55 4.57 16.59
N GLY A 205 -1.85 4.89 17.84
CA GLY A 205 -3.05 5.65 18.15
C GLY A 205 -3.12 6.14 19.58
N GLY A 206 -4.15 6.93 19.86
CA GLY A 206 -4.51 7.27 21.25
C GLY A 206 -5.48 6.23 21.83
N ASN A 207 -5.90 6.46 23.08
CA ASN A 207 -6.74 5.55 23.86
C ASN A 207 -7.97 4.99 23.13
N GLU A 208 -8.69 5.82 22.36
CA GLU A 208 -9.91 5.36 21.65
C GLU A 208 -9.60 4.35 20.55
N MET A 209 -8.49 4.54 19.82
CA MET A 209 -8.03 3.57 18.84
C MET A 209 -7.58 2.28 19.52
N MET A 210 -6.92 2.38 20.67
CA MET A 210 -6.48 1.21 21.42
C MET A 210 -7.66 0.38 21.90
N LYS A 211 -8.69 1.00 22.48
CA LYS A 211 -9.93 0.30 22.89
C LYS A 211 -10.62 -0.40 21.71
N LEU A 212 -10.63 0.23 20.53
CA LEU A 212 -11.25 -0.34 19.33
C LEU A 212 -10.58 -1.66 18.89
N TYR A 213 -9.26 -1.76 19.04
CA TYR A 213 -8.47 -2.92 18.58
C TYR A 213 -8.00 -3.85 19.70
N GLU A 214 -8.25 -3.52 20.96
CA GLU A 214 -7.94 -4.35 22.13
C GLU A 214 -8.41 -5.81 21.97
N PRO A 215 -9.60 -6.13 21.41
CA PRO A 215 -10.01 -7.52 21.20
C PRO A 215 -9.12 -8.32 20.24
N LEU A 216 -8.27 -7.66 19.44
CA LEU A 216 -7.35 -8.28 18.49
C LEU A 216 -5.91 -8.40 19.04
N ALA A 217 -5.59 -7.66 20.11
CA ALA A 217 -4.25 -7.58 20.68
C ALA A 217 -3.73 -8.94 21.20
N SER A 218 -4.64 -9.84 21.57
CA SER A 218 -4.33 -11.19 22.07
C SER A 218 -3.69 -12.12 21.03
N SER A 219 -3.70 -11.75 19.75
CA SER A 219 -3.23 -12.62 18.65
C SER A 219 -1.71 -12.72 18.50
N GLY A 220 -0.89 -12.01 19.29
CA GLY A 220 0.59 -12.04 19.22
C GLY A 220 1.19 -11.39 17.94
N SER A 221 0.39 -11.27 16.88
CA SER A 221 0.68 -10.59 15.63
C SER A 221 0.38 -9.10 15.65
N VAL A 222 -0.20 -8.58 16.73
CA VAL A 222 -0.66 -7.19 16.86
C VAL A 222 0.23 -6.43 17.85
N GLU A 223 0.90 -5.41 17.35
CA GLU A 223 1.72 -4.46 18.11
C GLU A 223 0.96 -3.13 18.25
N MET A 224 0.71 -2.68 19.47
CA MET A 224 -0.01 -1.44 19.77
C MET A 224 0.94 -0.44 20.43
N ILE A 225 1.05 0.77 19.85
CA ILE A 225 1.98 1.83 20.28
C ILE A 225 1.18 3.10 20.55
N ASP A 226 1.19 3.60 21.79
CA ASP A 226 0.54 4.86 22.12
C ASP A 226 1.28 6.02 21.42
N VAL A 227 0.52 6.85 20.71
CA VAL A 227 1.04 8.03 20.02
C VAL A 227 1.77 9.00 20.95
N ASN A 228 1.42 9.02 22.25
CA ASN A 228 2.07 9.85 23.27
C ASN A 228 3.46 9.34 23.65
N GLU A 229 3.79 8.08 23.35
CA GLU A 229 5.11 7.49 23.60
C GLU A 229 6.10 7.76 22.47
N ILE A 230 5.64 8.35 21.37
CA ILE A 230 6.44 8.65 20.17
C ILE A 230 7.06 10.04 20.29
N ILE A 231 8.39 10.10 20.24
CA ILE A 231 9.11 11.38 20.19
C ILE A 231 8.84 12.05 18.85
N ARG A 232 8.26 13.26 18.90
CA ARG A 232 8.10 14.14 17.73
C ARG A 232 9.44 14.81 17.41
N GLY A 233 10.41 14.05 16.90
CA GLY A 233 11.71 14.59 16.51
C GLY A 233 12.69 13.49 16.14
N GLY A 234 13.04 13.43 14.85
CA GLY A 234 14.00 12.50 14.27
C GLY A 234 13.96 12.61 12.75
#